data_AF-A0A7J4REU6-F1
#
_entry.id   AF-A0A7J4REU6-F1
#
_cell.length_a   1.000
_cell.length_b   1.000
_cell.length_c   1.000
_cell.angle_alpha   90.00
_cell.angle_beta   90.00
_cell.angle_gamma   90.00
#
_symmetry.space_group_name_H-M   'P 1'
#
loop_
_entity.id
_entity.type
_entity.pdbx_description
1 polymer ?
#
loop_
_entity_poly.entity_id
_entity_poly.type
_entity_poly.pdbx_seq_one_letter_code
_entity_poly.pdbx_strand_id
1 'polypeptide(L)'
;VLVVGDLNIAHTEDDIWNPKGNARSSGFLPQEREWFSELLGDGWHDLFREHVGEGVKLYSWWSNRGQARALDRGWRIDYMLGNEALMPYVESIRIDRQGGIDISDHAPVILELNDAVTS
;
A
#
# COMPACT_ATOMS: atom_id res chain seq x y z
N VAL A 1 6.92 -4.95 -15.65
CA VAL A 1 6.17 -3.69 -15.50
C VAL A 1 5.98 -3.44 -14.02
N LEU A 2 6.17 -2.20 -13.59
CA LEU A 2 5.92 -1.75 -12.24
C LEU A 2 4.88 -0.64 -12.30
N VAL A 3 3.74 -0.83 -11.64
CA VAL A 3 2.73 0.22 -11.43
C VAL A 3 2.94 0.79 -10.04
N VAL A 4 3.09 2.10 -9.95
CA VAL A 4 3.39 2.82 -8.69
C VAL A 4 2.43 3.98 -8.50
N GLY A 5 1.99 4.16 -7.27
CA GLY A 5 1.29 5.37 -6.85
C GLY A 5 0.17 5.14 -5.85
N ASP A 6 -0.54 6.23 -5.57
CA ASP A 6 -1.74 6.25 -4.74
C ASP A 6 -2.94 5.73 -5.53
N LEU A 7 -3.40 4.53 -5.19
CA LEU A 7 -4.60 3.92 -5.78
C LEU A 7 -5.87 4.27 -5.00
N ASN A 8 -5.76 5.03 -3.90
CA ASN A 8 -6.86 5.45 -3.04
C ASN A 8 -7.72 4.30 -2.47
N ILE A 9 -7.19 3.09 -2.40
CA ILE A 9 -7.91 1.90 -1.91
C ILE A 9 -7.06 1.20 -0.86
N ALA A 10 -7.61 0.91 0.30
CA ALA A 10 -7.07 -0.07 1.23
C ALA A 10 -7.67 -1.45 0.90
N HIS A 11 -6.85 -2.42 0.48
CA HIS A 11 -7.36 -3.70 -0.03
C HIS A 11 -8.01 -4.56 1.05
N THR A 12 -7.36 -4.69 2.21
CA THR A 12 -7.77 -5.59 3.30
C THR A 12 -7.91 -4.86 4.63
N GLU A 13 -8.41 -5.55 5.66
CA GLU A 13 -8.47 -4.99 7.03
C GLU A 13 -7.09 -4.71 7.65
N ASP A 14 -6.02 -5.24 7.07
CA ASP A 14 -4.65 -4.93 7.47
C ASP A 14 -4.13 -3.63 6.88
N ASP A 15 -4.81 -3.10 5.87
CA ASP A 15 -4.42 -1.90 5.15
C ASP A 15 -5.11 -0.65 5.71
N ILE A 16 -5.88 -0.75 6.79
CA ILE A 16 -6.68 0.35 7.29
C ILE A 16 -6.86 0.31 8.80
N TRP A 17 -6.82 1.49 9.43
CA TRP A 17 -7.28 1.66 10.80
C TRP A 17 -8.81 1.67 10.88
N ASN A 18 -9.39 0.93 11.83
CA ASN A 18 -10.83 0.82 12.07
C ASN A 18 -11.63 0.40 10.81
N PRO A 19 -11.37 -0.80 10.25
CA PRO A 19 -12.03 -1.29 9.03
C PRO A 19 -13.57 -1.28 9.15
N LYS A 20 -14.10 -1.71 10.31
CA LYS A 20 -15.55 -1.73 10.56
C LYS A 20 -16.18 -0.34 10.50
N GLY A 21 -15.52 0.67 11.07
CA GLY A 21 -16.00 2.05 11.03
C GLY A 21 -15.86 2.70 9.65
N ASN A 22 -14.89 2.25 8.85
CA ASN A 22 -14.61 2.79 7.52
C ASN A 22 -15.21 1.97 6.37
N ALA A 23 -15.97 0.91 6.64
CA ALA A 23 -16.55 0.02 5.61
C ALA A 23 -17.50 0.70 4.60
N ARG A 24 -17.88 1.96 4.84
CA ARG A 24 -18.71 2.79 3.96
C ARG A 24 -18.01 4.08 3.49
N SER A 25 -16.71 4.21 3.78
CA SER A 25 -15.88 5.32 3.33
C SER A 25 -15.26 4.96 1.98
N SER A 26 -15.19 5.92 1.06
CA SER A 26 -14.41 5.73 -0.18
C SER A 26 -12.95 5.41 0.17
N GLY A 27 -12.38 4.51 -0.62
CA GLY A 27 -11.13 3.82 -0.38
C GLY A 27 -11.22 2.56 0.49
N PHE A 28 -12.41 2.21 1.00
CA PHE A 28 -12.63 0.92 1.68
C PHE A 28 -14.04 0.35 1.44
N LEU A 29 -14.70 0.80 0.37
CA LEU A 29 -16.00 0.26 -0.04
C LEU A 29 -15.84 -1.19 -0.53
N PRO A 30 -16.87 -2.05 -0.36
CA PRO A 30 -16.80 -3.43 -0.82
C PRO A 30 -16.39 -3.57 -2.30
N GLN A 31 -16.95 -2.75 -3.20
CA GLN A 31 -16.63 -2.82 -4.62
C GLN A 31 -15.21 -2.33 -4.97
N GLU A 32 -14.64 -1.41 -4.18
CA GLU A 32 -13.25 -0.95 -4.37
C GLU A 32 -12.27 -2.08 -4.01
N ARG A 33 -12.55 -2.81 -2.93
CA ARG A 33 -11.77 -3.99 -2.52
C ARG A 33 -11.94 -5.17 -3.47
N GLU A 34 -13.16 -5.37 -3.98
CA GLU A 34 -13.43 -6.39 -4.99
C GLU A 34 -12.64 -6.11 -6.26
N TRP A 35 -12.70 -4.87 -6.77
CA TRP A 35 -11.90 -4.44 -7.92
C TRP A 35 -10.40 -4.65 -7.71
N PHE A 36 -9.89 -4.34 -6.52
CA PHE A 36 -8.47 -4.58 -6.22
C PHE A 36 -8.14 -6.08 -6.21
N SER A 37 -9.05 -6.92 -5.71
CA SER A 37 -8.89 -8.37 -5.74
C SER A 37 -8.92 -8.93 -7.16
N GLU A 38 -9.79 -8.40 -8.03
CA GLU A 38 -9.81 -8.72 -9.47
C GLU A 38 -8.50 -8.30 -10.14
N LEU A 39 -7.99 -7.10 -9.85
CA LEU A 39 -6.71 -6.62 -10.35
C LEU A 39 -5.56 -7.57 -9.98
N LEU A 40 -5.48 -8.05 -8.73
CA LEU A 40 -4.48 -9.04 -8.35
C LEU A 40 -4.72 -10.39 -9.06
N GLY A 41 -5.99 -10.78 -9.24
CA GLY A 41 -6.38 -11.98 -9.99
C GLY A 41 -5.96 -11.96 -11.47
N ASP A 42 -5.81 -10.77 -12.07
CA ASP A 42 -5.32 -10.57 -13.44
C ASP A 42 -3.79 -10.75 -13.58
N GLY A 43 -3.08 -11.10 -12.50
CA GLY A 43 -1.64 -11.38 -12.49
C GLY A 43 -0.76 -10.23 -12.02
N TRP A 44 -1.34 -9.29 -11.26
CA TRP A 44 -0.58 -8.26 -10.55
C TRP A 44 -0.25 -8.73 -9.13
N HIS A 45 0.95 -8.38 -8.68
CA HIS A 45 1.49 -8.75 -7.38
C HIS A 45 1.60 -7.51 -6.50
N ASP A 46 0.90 -7.49 -5.36
CA ASP A 46 1.12 -6.48 -4.31
C ASP A 46 2.43 -6.77 -3.60
N LEU A 47 3.51 -6.13 -4.08
CA LEU A 47 4.87 -6.39 -3.62
C LEU A 47 5.00 -6.17 -2.10
N PHE A 48 4.28 -5.20 -1.54
CA PHE A 48 4.32 -4.95 -0.10
C PHE A 48 3.77 -6.15 0.67
N ARG A 49 2.60 -6.66 0.27
CA ARG A 49 1.96 -7.76 0.99
C ARG A 49 2.73 -9.07 0.82
N GLU A 50 3.31 -9.32 -0.34
CA GLU A 50 4.14 -10.52 -0.56
C GLU A 50 5.44 -10.54 0.26
N HIS A 51 6.06 -9.38 0.48
CA HIS A 51 7.32 -9.29 1.22
C HIS A 51 7.14 -9.12 2.73
N VAL A 52 6.11 -8.40 3.16
CA VAL A 52 5.86 -8.08 4.57
C VAL A 52 4.92 -9.09 5.23
N GLY A 53 4.07 -9.75 4.45
CA GLY A 53 3.14 -10.77 4.91
C GLY A 53 1.83 -10.21 5.50
N GLU A 54 0.88 -11.11 5.73
CA GLU A 54 -0.42 -10.81 6.33
C GLU A 54 -0.31 -10.43 7.82
N GLY A 55 -1.30 -9.71 8.35
CA GLY A 55 -1.37 -9.31 9.75
C GLY A 55 -0.52 -8.08 10.11
N VAL A 56 0.40 -7.66 9.24
CA VAL A 56 1.18 -6.44 9.44
C VAL A 56 0.38 -5.21 9.00
N LYS A 57 0.23 -4.27 9.95
CA LYS A 57 -0.47 -3.00 9.77
C LYS A 57 0.53 -1.85 9.69
N LEU A 58 0.99 -1.55 8.47
CA LEU A 58 1.77 -0.36 8.14
C LEU A 58 0.99 0.44 7.13
N TYR A 59 1.01 1.77 7.30
CA TYR A 59 0.19 2.69 6.54
C TYR A 59 1.05 3.64 5.74
N SER A 60 0.52 4.11 4.62
CA SER A 60 1.17 5.09 3.74
C SER A 60 0.48 6.45 3.77
N TRP A 61 -0.73 6.56 4.31
CA TRP A 61 -1.49 7.80 4.40
C TRP A 61 -2.17 7.98 5.75
N TRP A 62 -2.28 9.23 6.21
CA TRP A 62 -3.04 9.59 7.41
C TRP A 62 -3.76 10.92 7.20
N SER A 63 -5.05 10.97 7.50
CA SER A 63 -5.82 12.22 7.43
C SER A 63 -5.18 13.36 8.24
N ASN A 64 -5.17 14.56 7.67
CA ASN A 64 -4.79 15.80 8.38
C ASN A 64 -5.76 16.16 9.54
N ARG A 65 -6.88 15.44 9.67
CA ARG A 65 -7.89 15.67 10.73
C ARG A 65 -7.67 14.72 11.91
N GLY A 66 -8.06 15.17 13.10
CA GLY A 66 -8.17 14.29 14.28
C GLY A 66 -6.86 13.65 14.74
N GLN A 67 -5.72 14.29 14.43
CA GLN A 67 -4.38 13.81 14.79
C GLN A 67 -4.09 12.38 14.29
N ALA A 68 -4.64 12.00 13.13
CA ALA A 68 -4.57 10.62 12.64
C ALA A 68 -3.12 10.12 12.54
N ARG A 69 -2.20 10.95 12.03
CA ARG A 69 -0.78 10.58 11.96
C ARG A 69 -0.15 10.39 13.33
N ALA A 70 -0.42 11.25 14.32
CA ALA A 70 0.16 11.10 15.66
C ALA A 70 -0.38 9.86 16.40
N LEU A 71 -1.62 9.47 16.11
CA LEU A 71 -2.32 8.34 16.74
C LEU A 71 -2.24 7.05 15.91
N ASP A 72 -1.47 7.08 14.82
CA ASP A 72 -1.33 6.00 13.84
C ASP A 72 -2.64 5.43 13.28
N ARG A 73 -3.58 6.31 13.00
CA ARG A 73 -4.88 5.99 12.41
C ARG A 73 -4.80 6.11 10.89
N GLY A 74 -3.95 5.28 10.28
CA GLY A 74 -3.58 5.38 8.89
C GLY A 74 -4.23 4.34 7.98
N TRP A 75 -4.02 4.51 6.69
CA TRP A 75 -4.44 3.63 5.60
C TRP A 75 -3.23 3.36 4.70
N ARG A 76 -3.13 2.17 4.13
CA ARG A 76 -2.17 1.84 3.08
C ARG A 76 -2.90 1.93 1.74
N ILE A 77 -2.66 3.02 1.03
CA ILE A 77 -3.30 3.34 -0.25
C ILE A 77 -2.29 3.58 -1.38
N ASP A 78 -0.99 3.62 -1.04
CA ASP A 78 0.11 3.73 -1.98
C ASP A 78 0.70 2.34 -2.25
N TYR A 79 0.78 1.96 -3.52
CA TYR A 79 1.16 0.62 -3.95
C TYR A 79 2.36 0.62 -4.88
N MET A 80 3.08 -0.50 -4.85
CA MET A 80 3.99 -0.94 -5.89
C MET A 80 3.51 -2.31 -6.37
N LEU A 81 2.87 -2.34 -7.54
CA LEU A 81 2.37 -3.56 -8.14
C LEU A 81 3.30 -4.05 -9.24
N GLY A 82 3.81 -5.26 -9.08
CA GLY A 82 4.67 -5.93 -10.07
C GLY A 82 3.88 -6.89 -10.94
N ASN A 83 4.32 -7.10 -12.18
CA ASN A 83 3.94 -8.31 -12.90
C ASN A 83 4.93 -9.45 -12.60
N GLU A 84 4.58 -10.69 -12.95
CA GLU A 84 5.43 -11.87 -12.73
C GLU A 84 6.90 -11.68 -13.15
N ALA A 85 7.13 -11.03 -14.30
CA ALA A 85 8.48 -10.80 -14.81
C ALA A 85 9.35 -9.90 -13.92
N LEU A 86 8.75 -9.08 -13.04
CA LEU A 86 9.49 -8.22 -12.11
C LEU A 86 9.97 -8.98 -10.86
N MET A 87 9.29 -10.07 -10.49
CA MET A 87 9.46 -10.75 -9.20
C MET A 87 10.89 -11.18 -8.89
N PRO A 88 11.69 -11.74 -9.84
CA PRO A 88 13.07 -12.13 -9.57
C PRO A 88 14.00 -10.97 -9.22
N TYR A 89 13.56 -9.73 -9.46
CA TYR A 89 14.36 -8.53 -9.26
C TYR A 89 14.06 -7.80 -7.95
N VAL A 90 12.99 -8.16 -7.23
CA VAL A 90 12.61 -7.47 -6.00
C VAL A 90 13.46 -7.95 -4.83
N GLU A 91 14.15 -7.02 -4.17
CA GLU A 91 14.98 -7.32 -3.00
C GLU A 91 14.26 -6.97 -1.69
N SER A 92 13.67 -5.78 -1.62
CA SER A 92 12.98 -5.32 -0.41
C SER A 92 11.94 -4.24 -0.74
N ILE A 93 10.96 -4.10 0.15
CA ILE A 93 9.98 -3.01 0.10
C ILE A 93 9.64 -2.56 1.51
N ARG A 94 9.52 -1.25 1.71
CA ARG A 94 9.17 -0.65 3.01
C ARG A 94 8.38 0.64 2.85
N ILE A 95 7.64 0.99 3.90
CA ILE A 95 7.01 2.31 4.03
C ILE A 95 7.79 3.14 5.04
N ASP A 96 8.28 4.30 4.62
CA ASP A 96 9.04 5.22 5.49
C ASP A 96 8.14 6.33 6.02
N ARG A 97 7.43 6.02 7.10
CA ARG A 97 6.51 6.97 7.76
C ARG A 97 7.18 8.29 8.15
N GLN A 98 8.43 8.23 8.60
CA GLN A 98 9.15 9.41 9.06
C GLN A 98 9.48 10.34 7.90
N GLY A 99 9.78 9.78 6.72
CA GLY A 99 10.05 10.53 5.50
C GLY A 99 8.90 11.44 5.02
N GLY A 100 7.67 11.24 5.51
CA GLY A 100 6.51 12.05 5.11
C GLY A 100 6.09 13.17 6.07
N ILE A 101 6.58 13.20 7.32
CA ILE A 101 5.94 13.96 8.44
C ILE A 101 5.78 15.46 8.17
N ASP A 102 6.71 16.07 7.44
CA ASP A 102 6.71 17.51 7.14
C ASP A 102 6.49 17.83 5.65
N ILE A 103 6.16 16.80 4.85
CA ILE A 103 6.10 16.91 3.38
C ILE A 103 4.68 16.67 2.88
N SER A 104 4.01 15.65 3.39
CA SER A 104 2.73 15.17 2.87
C SER A 104 1.93 14.44 3.95
N ASP A 105 0.63 14.33 3.77
CA ASP A 105 -0.20 13.39 4.51
C ASP A 105 0.06 11.92 4.11
N HIS A 106 0.81 11.70 3.02
CA HIS A 106 1.40 10.42 2.64
C HIS A 106 2.81 10.20 3.20
N ALA A 107 3.26 8.95 3.17
CA ALA A 107 4.62 8.51 3.43
C ALA A 107 5.17 7.77 2.20
N PRO A 108 6.45 7.95 1.86
CA PRO A 108 7.06 7.26 0.73
C PRO A 108 7.06 5.74 0.92
N VAL A 109 6.66 5.04 -0.13
CA VAL A 109 6.90 3.60 -0.31
C VAL A 109 8.20 3.45 -1.09
N ILE A 110 9.12 2.63 -0.59
CA ILE A 110 10.47 2.46 -1.12
C ILE A 110 10.64 1.00 -1.51
N LEU A 111 11.00 0.77 -2.77
CA LEU A 111 11.28 -0.55 -3.34
C LEU A 111 12.75 -0.59 -3.77
N GLU A 112 13.43 -1.66 -3.36
CA GLU A 112 14.78 -1.98 -3.77
C GLU A 112 14.71 -3.10 -4.80
N LEU A 113 15.33 -2.86 -5.95
CA LEU A 113 15.45 -3.82 -7.05
C LEU A 113 16.93 -4.13 -7.25
N ASN A 114 17.25 -5.38 -7.56
CA ASN A 114 18.63 -5.74 -7.89
C ASN A 114 19.06 -5.18 -9.26
N ASP A 115 20.36 -5.02 -9.46
CA ASP A 115 20.94 -4.36 -10.64
C ASP A 115 20.58 -5.03 -11.97
N ALA A 116 20.25 -6.33 -11.94
CA ALA A 116 19.92 -7.10 -13.15
C ALA A 116 18.60 -6.65 -13.79
N VAL A 117 17.76 -5.87 -13.11
CA VAL A 117 16.49 -5.36 -13.66
C VAL A 117 16.67 -4.41 -14.85
N THR A 118 17.87 -3.83 -15.00
CA THR A 118 18.22 -2.89 -16.08
C THR A 118 19.09 -3.50 -17.18
N SER A 119 19.46 -4.78 -17.03
CA SER A 119 20.28 -5.55 -17.97
C SER A 119 19.42 -6.29 -18.99
#